data_AF-A0A0B3VTM5-F1
#
_entry.id   AF-A0A0B3VTM5-F1
#
_cell.length_a   1.000
_cell.length_b   1.000
_cell.length_c   1.000
_cell.angle_alpha   90.00
_cell.angle_beta   90.00
_cell.angle_gamma   90.00
#
_symmetry.space_group_name_H-M   'P 1'
#
loop_
_entity.id
_entity.type
_entity.pdbx_description
1 polymer ?
#
loop_
_entity_poly.entity_id
_entity_poly.type
_entity_poly.pdbx_seq_one_letter_code
_entity_poly.pdbx_strand_id
1 'polypeptide(L)'
;MLANGIKIGYSTSGTTSYTDIEGLQEVPDIGVEPEKVENTCLSDSVKQYEKGIGDAGDMEFKFKYTNAVWKVLRGFESASKPTNFKVTYPDGASVSFSAEVSNKLGGGSVNDPIAITTSMALQSELTWADPS
;
A
#
# COMPACT_ATOMS: atom_id res chain seq x y z
N MET A 1 14.47 9.20 -9.51
CA MET A 1 13.19 9.95 -9.48
C MET A 1 12.96 10.42 -8.04
N LEU A 2 12.53 11.66 -7.80
CA LEU A 2 12.19 12.10 -6.44
C LEU A 2 10.77 11.62 -6.09
N ALA A 3 10.51 11.32 -4.81
CA ALA A 3 9.18 10.93 -4.31
C ALA A 3 8.13 12.05 -4.39
N ASN A 4 8.53 13.26 -4.77
CA ASN A 4 7.67 14.41 -4.89
C ASN A 4 6.64 14.19 -6.01
N GLY A 5 5.36 14.24 -5.65
CA GLY A 5 4.25 14.08 -6.59
C GLY A 5 3.61 12.69 -6.61
N ILE A 6 4.07 11.76 -5.77
CA ILE A 6 3.36 10.49 -5.58
C ILE A 6 2.01 10.77 -4.91
N LYS A 7 0.97 10.09 -5.40
CA LYS A 7 -0.39 10.17 -4.87
C LYS A 7 -0.89 8.79 -4.52
N ILE A 8 -1.73 8.72 -3.50
CA ILE A 8 -2.52 7.52 -3.19
C ILE A 8 -3.99 7.88 -3.19
N GLY A 9 -4.78 7.15 -3.96
CA GLY A 9 -6.23 7.30 -4.02
C GLY A 9 -6.94 6.03 -3.54
N TYR A 10 -8.17 6.18 -3.07
CA TYR A 10 -9.02 5.07 -2.63
C TYR A 10 -10.32 5.00 -3.44
N SER A 11 -10.94 3.83 -3.48
CA SER A 11 -12.27 3.63 -4.06
C SER A 11 -13.12 2.71 -3.20
N THR A 12 -14.33 3.16 -2.88
CA THR A 12 -15.33 2.42 -2.06
C THR A 12 -16.43 1.77 -2.91
N SER A 13 -16.48 2.03 -4.22
CA SER A 13 -17.57 1.62 -5.12
C SER A 13 -17.11 0.89 -6.39
N GLY A 14 -15.83 0.50 -6.48
CA GLY A 14 -15.26 -0.26 -7.62
C GLY A 14 -13.79 0.04 -7.88
N THR A 15 -13.29 -0.19 -9.10
CA THR A 15 -11.91 0.15 -9.54
C THR A 15 -11.88 1.26 -10.60
N THR A 16 -13.02 1.90 -10.86
CA THR A 16 -13.20 2.83 -11.98
C THR A 16 -13.00 4.30 -11.62
N SER A 17 -12.97 4.66 -10.33
CA SER A 17 -12.76 6.04 -9.88
C SER A 17 -12.07 6.06 -8.52
N TYR A 18 -10.91 6.70 -8.43
CA TYR A 18 -10.14 6.84 -7.21
C TYR A 18 -10.21 8.28 -6.70
N THR A 19 -10.39 8.43 -5.39
CA THR A 19 -10.35 9.72 -4.69
C THR A 19 -8.99 9.86 -4.00
N ASP A 20 -8.21 10.86 -4.39
CA ASP A 20 -6.88 11.12 -3.82
C ASP A 20 -6.97 11.43 -2.31
N ILE A 21 -6.12 10.80 -1.51
CA ILE A 21 -5.91 11.13 -0.10
C ILE A 21 -4.81 12.19 -0.02
N GLU A 22 -5.17 13.37 0.46
CA GLU A 22 -4.21 14.48 0.60
C GLU A 22 -3.24 14.26 1.77
N GLY A 23 -2.11 14.96 1.73
CA GLY A 23 -1.18 15.01 2.84
C GLY A 23 -0.28 13.78 2.99
N LEU A 24 -0.11 12.99 1.94
CA LEU A 24 0.87 11.90 1.91
C LEU A 24 2.29 12.45 2.16
N GLN A 25 2.96 11.92 3.17
CA GLN A 25 4.33 12.30 3.57
C GLN A 25 5.34 11.22 3.24
N GLU A 26 4.95 9.95 3.33
CA GLU A 26 5.84 8.81 3.13
C GLU A 26 5.05 7.64 2.53
N VAL A 27 5.66 7.00 1.53
CA VAL A 27 5.18 5.79 0.86
C VAL A 27 6.16 4.68 1.21
N PRO A 28 5.70 3.52 1.69
CA PRO A 28 6.56 2.39 2.00
C PRO A 28 7.08 1.73 0.71
N ASP A 29 7.97 0.77 0.86
CA ASP A 29 8.31 -0.13 -0.24
C ASP A 29 7.07 -0.95 -0.60
N ILE A 30 6.64 -0.87 -1.87
CA ILE A 30 5.51 -1.62 -2.39
C ILE A 30 6.07 -2.78 -3.18
N GLY A 31 5.92 -3.99 -2.64
CA GLY A 31 6.44 -5.19 -3.24
C GLY A 31 5.88 -6.42 -2.54
N VAL A 32 5.93 -7.54 -3.24
CA VAL A 32 5.58 -8.84 -2.70
C VAL A 32 6.87 -9.67 -2.73
N GLU A 33 7.24 -10.31 -1.62
CA GLU A 33 8.31 -11.29 -1.61
C GLU A 33 7.70 -12.69 -1.77
N PRO A 34 7.68 -13.28 -2.99
CA PRO A 34 7.13 -14.61 -3.21
C PRO A 34 7.94 -15.66 -2.46
N GLU A 35 7.24 -16.53 -1.74
CA GLU A 35 7.87 -17.71 -1.13
C GLU A 35 8.57 -18.55 -2.21
N LYS A 36 9.72 -19.15 -1.87
CA LYS A 36 10.42 -20.07 -2.77
C LYS A 36 10.07 -21.49 -2.40
N VAL A 37 9.19 -22.11 -3.17
CA VAL A 37 8.86 -23.53 -3.04
C VAL A 37 9.91 -24.33 -3.80
N GLU A 38 10.76 -25.05 -3.08
CA GLU A 38 11.77 -25.92 -3.70
C GLU A 38 11.08 -27.14 -4.33
N ASN A 39 11.15 -27.28 -5.66
CA ASN A 39 10.57 -28.40 -6.43
C ASN A 39 11.66 -29.13 -7.22
N THR A 40 12.79 -29.41 -6.58
CA THR A 40 13.94 -30.06 -7.21
C THR A 40 13.66 -31.55 -7.40
N CYS A 41 13.78 -32.06 -8.64
CA CYS A 41 13.67 -33.48 -8.94
C CYS A 41 15.04 -34.19 -8.82
N LEU A 42 15.03 -35.51 -8.62
CA LEU A 42 16.25 -36.34 -8.56
C LEU A 42 17.11 -36.29 -9.85
N SER A 43 16.52 -35.85 -10.96
CA SER A 43 17.19 -35.66 -12.25
C SER A 43 17.90 -34.31 -12.38
N ASP A 44 17.64 -33.37 -11.47
CA ASP A 44 18.11 -31.99 -11.62
C ASP A 44 19.50 -31.82 -11.01
N SER A 45 20.39 -31.18 -11.77
CA SER A 45 21.75 -30.85 -11.34
C SER A 45 21.85 -29.57 -10.52
N VAL A 46 20.75 -28.81 -10.44
CA VAL A 46 20.64 -27.53 -9.72
C VAL A 46 19.25 -27.42 -9.08
N LYS A 47 19.16 -26.72 -7.95
CA LYS A 47 17.90 -26.52 -7.24
C LYS A 47 16.91 -25.73 -8.10
N GLN A 48 15.69 -26.27 -8.24
CA GLN A 48 14.59 -25.61 -8.92
C GLN A 48 13.63 -25.04 -7.89
N TYR A 49 13.19 -23.81 -8.11
CA TYR A 49 12.29 -23.10 -7.21
C TYR A 49 11.08 -22.60 -7.98
N GLU A 50 9.89 -22.91 -7.48
CA GLU A 50 8.64 -22.30 -7.88
C GLU A 50 8.32 -21.14 -6.94
N LYS A 51 7.85 -20.03 -7.49
CA LYS A 51 7.38 -18.89 -6.69
C LYS A 51 5.99 -19.24 -6.14
N GLY A 52 5.90 -19.40 -4.82
CA GLY A 52 4.67 -19.61 -4.08
C GLY A 52 3.87 -18.31 -3.88
N ILE A 53 2.92 -18.35 -2.94
CA ILE A 53 2.18 -17.15 -2.53
C ILE A 53 3.20 -16.17 -1.96
N GLY A 54 3.11 -14.92 -2.38
CA GLY A 54 3.98 -13.90 -1.83
C GLY A 54 3.27 -13.10 -0.75
N ASP A 55 4.02 -12.87 0.32
CA ASP A 55 3.62 -11.95 1.37
C ASP A 55 4.26 -10.59 1.06
N ALA A 56 3.43 -9.57 1.04
CA ALA A 56 3.87 -8.19 0.89
C ALA A 56 4.04 -7.49 2.24
N GLY A 57 3.65 -8.16 3.33
CA GLY A 57 3.66 -7.60 4.67
C GLY A 57 2.68 -6.45 4.85
N ASP A 58 2.89 -5.71 5.94
CA ASP A 58 2.16 -4.51 6.30
C ASP A 58 2.80 -3.28 5.62
N MET A 59 2.11 -2.68 4.66
CA MET A 59 2.56 -1.44 4.02
C MET A 59 2.17 -0.23 4.87
N GLU A 60 3.14 0.41 5.54
CA GLU A 60 2.91 1.59 6.37
C GLU A 60 3.06 2.90 5.59
N PHE A 61 1.95 3.58 5.34
CA PHE A 61 1.91 4.93 4.76
C PHE A 61 1.88 5.98 5.88
N LYS A 62 2.56 7.12 5.69
CA LYS A 62 2.46 8.25 6.62
C LYS A 62 1.77 9.44 5.98
N PHE A 63 0.80 9.99 6.69
CA PHE A 63 0.04 11.17 6.28
C PHE A 63 0.15 12.28 7.31
N LYS A 64 0.13 13.51 6.84
CA LYS A 64 -0.02 14.69 7.70
C LYS A 64 -1.40 14.66 8.34
N TYR A 65 -1.46 14.86 9.65
CA TYR A 65 -2.74 14.94 10.34
C TYR A 65 -3.55 16.15 9.87
N THR A 66 -4.74 15.87 9.33
CA THR A 66 -5.81 16.85 9.14
C THR A 66 -7.14 16.19 9.53
N ASN A 67 -8.13 17.00 9.93
CA ASN A 67 -9.45 16.48 10.32
C ASN A 67 -10.12 15.70 9.16
N ALA A 68 -9.92 16.16 7.93
CA ALA A 68 -10.44 15.50 6.72
C ALA A 68 -9.79 14.13 6.49
N VAL A 69 -8.45 14.08 6.47
CA VAL A 69 -7.69 12.83 6.24
C VAL A 69 -7.96 11.82 7.37
N TRP A 70 -7.99 12.28 8.61
CA TRP A 70 -8.30 11.42 9.75
C TRP A 70 -9.69 10.78 9.65
N LYS A 71 -10.72 11.53 9.25
CA LYS A 71 -12.08 11.01 9.07
C LYS A 71 -12.15 9.94 7.98
N VAL A 72 -11.48 10.16 6.86
CA VAL A 72 -11.42 9.21 5.74
C VAL A 72 -10.75 7.91 6.18
N LEU A 73 -9.55 8.01 6.74
CA LEU A 73 -8.76 6.85 7.18
C LEU A 73 -9.45 6.06 8.29
N ARG A 74 -10.04 6.75 9.29
CA ARG A 74 -10.86 6.10 10.34
C ARG A 74 -12.12 5.46 9.80
N GLY A 75 -12.68 6.00 8.71
CA GLY A 75 -13.81 5.41 8.01
C GLY A 75 -13.48 4.02 7.48
N PHE A 76 -12.31 3.84 6.89
CA PHE A 76 -11.85 2.52 6.39
C PHE A 76 -11.60 1.52 7.51
N GLU A 77 -10.93 1.96 8.57
CA GLU A 77 -10.67 1.11 9.74
C GLU A 77 -11.98 0.67 10.43
N SER A 78 -12.94 1.59 10.60
CA SER A 78 -14.24 1.27 11.21
C SER A 78 -15.10 0.36 10.33
N ALA A 79 -14.92 0.43 9.01
CA ALA A 79 -15.66 -0.42 8.09
C ALA A 79 -15.17 -1.88 8.13
N SER A 80 -13.93 -2.13 8.57
CA SER A 80 -13.30 -3.46 8.64
C SER A 80 -13.49 -4.26 7.35
N LYS A 81 -13.31 -3.60 6.21
CA LYS A 81 -13.48 -4.17 4.87
C LYS A 81 -12.29 -3.82 3.98
N PRO A 82 -11.89 -4.72 3.07
CA PRO A 82 -10.88 -4.42 2.07
C PRO A 82 -11.35 -3.24 1.21
N THR A 83 -10.51 -2.21 1.15
CA THR A 83 -10.73 -1.02 0.30
C THR A 83 -9.71 -1.03 -0.82
N ASN A 84 -10.11 -0.60 -2.01
CA ASN A 84 -9.22 -0.53 -3.17
C ASN A 84 -8.40 0.76 -3.11
N PHE A 85 -7.08 0.61 -3.16
CA PHE A 85 -6.12 1.70 -3.23
C PHE A 85 -5.41 1.70 -4.58
N LYS A 86 -4.99 2.89 -5.00
CA LYS A 86 -4.14 3.10 -6.17
C LYS A 86 -3.07 4.12 -5.84
N VAL A 87 -1.81 3.70 -5.91
CA VAL A 87 -0.64 4.59 -5.82
C VAL A 87 -0.27 4.99 -7.24
N THR A 88 -0.12 6.29 -7.49
CA THR A 88 0.28 6.85 -8.79
C THR A 88 1.58 7.62 -8.60
N TYR A 89 2.59 7.23 -9.35
CA TYR A 89 3.91 7.83 -9.37
C TYR A 89 3.98 8.99 -10.38
N PRO A 90 4.91 9.94 -10.21
CA PRO A 90 5.00 11.11 -11.07
C PRO A 90 5.39 10.81 -12.53
N ASP A 91 5.94 9.62 -12.80
CA ASP A 91 6.22 9.11 -14.15
C ASP A 91 5.00 8.49 -14.84
N GLY A 92 3.85 8.41 -14.16
CA GLY A 92 2.64 7.77 -14.67
C GLY A 92 2.54 6.29 -14.34
N ALA A 93 3.58 5.69 -13.74
CA ALA A 93 3.49 4.34 -13.21
C ALA A 93 2.42 4.30 -12.10
N SER A 94 1.67 3.20 -12.00
CA SER A 94 0.72 3.06 -10.91
C SER A 94 0.58 1.64 -10.41
N VAL A 95 0.21 1.53 -9.13
CA VAL A 95 0.04 0.25 -8.44
C VAL A 95 -1.33 0.25 -7.81
N SER A 96 -2.15 -0.73 -8.17
CA SER A 96 -3.50 -0.89 -7.63
C SER A 96 -3.57 -2.15 -6.80
N PHE A 97 -4.19 -2.06 -5.63
CA PHE A 97 -4.31 -3.17 -4.69
C PHE A 97 -5.49 -2.98 -3.73
N SER A 98 -6.00 -4.06 -3.15
CA SER A 98 -7.00 -4.04 -2.09
C SER A 98 -6.32 -4.30 -0.75
N ALA A 99 -6.62 -3.48 0.26
CA ALA A 99 -6.06 -3.65 1.59
C ALA A 99 -7.05 -3.32 2.70
N GLU A 100 -6.88 -3.95 3.86
CA GLU A 100 -7.49 -3.52 5.12
C GLU A 100 -6.63 -2.47 5.80
N VAL A 101 -7.28 -1.49 6.42
CA VAL A 101 -6.62 -0.30 6.95
C VAL A 101 -6.61 -0.31 8.47
N SER A 102 -5.43 -0.10 9.06
CA SER A 102 -5.24 0.12 10.49
C SER A 102 -4.50 1.43 10.72
N ASN A 103 -5.07 2.34 11.52
CA ASN A 103 -4.49 3.66 11.74
C ASN A 103 -3.91 3.80 13.14
N LYS A 104 -2.71 4.38 13.22
CA LYS A 104 -2.06 4.82 14.45
C LYS A 104 -1.85 6.33 14.36
N LEU A 105 -2.34 7.06 15.35
CA LEU A 105 -2.05 8.48 15.48
C LEU A 105 -0.69 8.63 16.17
N GLY A 106 0.26 9.29 15.51
CA GLY A 106 1.56 9.58 16.09
C GLY A 106 1.42 10.48 17.32
N GLY A 107 2.19 10.18 18.37
CA GLY A 107 2.38 11.12 19.47
C GLY A 107 3.10 12.38 18.99
N GLY A 108 2.85 13.52 19.63
CA GLY A 108 3.49 14.80 19.29
C GLY A 108 4.08 15.47 20.52
N SER A 109 5.24 16.11 20.35
CA SER A 109 5.83 17.05 21.32
C SER A 109 5.41 18.49 20.97
N VAL A 110 5.72 19.44 21.85
CA VAL A 110 5.53 20.87 21.56
C VAL A 110 6.34 21.24 20.31
N ASN A 111 5.66 21.77 19.28
CA ASN A 111 6.18 22.12 17.95
C ASN A 111 6.37 20.97 16.93
N ASP A 112 5.93 19.74 17.21
CA ASP A 112 5.97 18.66 16.22
C ASP A 112 4.65 18.50 15.45
N PRO A 113 4.69 18.39 14.11
CA PRO A 113 3.49 18.06 13.35
C PRO A 113 3.04 16.63 13.64
N ILE A 114 1.77 16.47 14.01
CA ILE A 114 1.17 15.15 14.21
C ILE A 114 1.08 14.45 12.84
N ALA A 115 1.59 13.22 12.79
CA ALA A 115 1.45 12.32 11.64
C ALA A 115 0.46 11.20 11.95
N ILE A 116 -0.20 10.70 10.91
CA ILE A 116 -1.03 9.50 10.94
C ILE A 116 -0.23 8.42 10.24
N THR A 117 0.08 7.32 10.93
CA THR A 117 0.64 6.13 10.33
C THR A 117 -0.50 5.17 10.01
N THR A 118 -0.66 4.85 8.73
CA THR A 118 -1.70 3.97 8.22
C THR A 118 -1.03 2.69 7.71
N SER A 119 -1.22 1.61 8.44
CA SER A 119 -0.83 0.27 7.99
C SER A 119 -1.91 -0.30 7.07
N MET A 120 -1.49 -0.78 5.90
CA MET A 120 -2.33 -1.42 4.89
C MET A 120 -1.93 -2.88 4.75
N ALA A 121 -2.80 -3.78 5.21
CA ALA A 121 -2.63 -5.23 5.07
C ALA A 121 -3.26 -5.70 3.76
N LEU A 122 -2.47 -6.27 2.86
CA LEU A 122 -2.94 -6.68 1.53
C LEU A 122 -3.97 -7.82 1.58
N GLN A 123 -5.01 -7.66 0.75
CA GLN A 123 -6.08 -8.63 0.55
C GLN A 123 -6.23 -9.03 -0.94
N SER A 124 -5.36 -8.50 -1.81
CA SER A 124 -5.31 -8.83 -3.24
C SER A 124 -3.89 -8.83 -3.77
N GLU A 125 -3.71 -9.34 -4.98
CA GLU A 125 -2.47 -9.18 -5.75
C GLU A 125 -2.21 -7.70 -6.09
N LEU A 126 -0.94 -7.33 -6.21
CA LEU A 126 -0.50 -6.01 -6.68
C LEU A 126 -0.61 -5.94 -8.20
N THR A 127 -1.41 -5.03 -8.72
CA THR A 127 -1.50 -4.79 -10.17
C THR A 127 -0.65 -3.58 -10.55
N TRP A 128 0.43 -3.83 -11.28
CA TRP A 128 1.35 -2.81 -11.78
C TRP A 128 0.92 -2.32 -13.17
N ALA A 129 0.95 -1.02 -13.38
CA ALA A 129 0.81 -0.39 -14.68
C ALA A 129 2.07 0.42 -14.98
N ASP A 130 2.69 0.10 -16.12
CA ASP A 130 3.90 0.76 -16.59
C ASP A 130 3.65 2.25 -16.92
N PRO A 131 4.68 3.11 -16.77
CA PRO A 131 4.59 4.51 -17.15
C PRO A 131 4.38 4.63 -18.68
N SER A 132 3.51 5.54 -19.09
CA SER A 132 3.18 5.82 -20.50
C SER A 132 4.12 6.83 -21.15
#